data_AF-A0A3A6Q181-F1
#
_entry.id   AF-A0A3A6Q181-F1
#
_cell.length_a   1.000
_cell.length_b   1.000
_cell.length_c   1.000
_cell.angle_alpha   90.00
_cell.angle_beta   90.00
_cell.angle_gamma   90.00
#
_symmetry.space_group_name_H-M   'P 1'
#
loop_
_entity.id
_entity.type
_entity.pdbx_description
1 polymer ?
#
loop_
_entity_poly.entity_id
_entity_poly.type
_entity_poly.pdbx_seq_one_letter_code
_entity_poly.pdbx_strand_id
1 'polypeptide(L)'
;MLKLLKYDWKRNATMSLAGLIILLVAQIVNLTVGWRNGWNEQFVIVIACLLFFFSGFLVFLMACQTFGANLKAYSRRLLPLPTIYTIASPLVLMFGLSLVLFLVFAAFDAVFAAMYDKEASFLSLLAEQLTFGEAALAIALAIWGSLFTSLVIFFSMAFSRIVEGKGGTFLGIIVCILIFVTVPWVEDILFSPEQIYGLIRLSPLESGNGSMTLTFGSANSLEWLTLAFEAGVLICLIYGTIFLIERRIKL
;
A
#
# COMPACT_ATOMS: atom_id res chain seq x y z
N MET A 1 7.14 9.35 -20.06
CA MET A 1 6.36 8.70 -18.98
C MET A 1 4.86 8.65 -19.25
N LEU A 2 4.20 9.78 -19.55
CA LEU A 2 2.75 9.86 -19.79
C LEU A 2 2.17 8.84 -20.79
N LYS A 3 2.89 8.49 -21.86
CA LYS A 3 2.40 7.50 -22.85
C LYS A 3 2.34 6.07 -22.30
N LEU A 4 3.29 5.67 -21.44
CA LEU A 4 3.29 4.37 -20.77
C LEU A 4 2.22 4.30 -19.70
N LEU A 5 2.13 5.34 -18.87
CA LEU A 5 1.08 5.45 -17.86
C LEU A 5 -0.30 5.42 -18.49
N LYS A 6 -0.51 6.12 -19.62
CA LYS A 6 -1.76 6.07 -20.40
C LYS A 6 -2.06 4.67 -20.92
N TYR A 7 -1.05 3.92 -21.34
CA TYR A 7 -1.22 2.54 -21.81
C TYR A 7 -1.59 1.60 -20.66
N ASP A 8 -0.86 1.66 -19.55
CA ASP A 8 -1.15 0.89 -18.35
C ASP A 8 -2.54 1.24 -17.82
N TRP A 9 -2.89 2.52 -17.75
CA TRP A 9 -4.22 3.01 -17.41
C TRP A 9 -5.29 2.44 -18.34
N LYS A 10 -5.12 2.53 -19.67
CA LYS A 10 -6.12 2.03 -20.63
C LYS A 10 -6.33 0.51 -20.51
N ARG A 11 -5.26 -0.25 -20.28
CA ARG A 11 -5.34 -1.71 -20.08
C ARG A 11 -6.16 -2.07 -18.85
N ASN A 12 -6.04 -1.24 -17.83
CA ASN A 12 -6.54 -1.48 -16.49
C ASN A 12 -7.86 -0.75 -16.17
N ALA A 13 -8.24 0.22 -17.00
CA ALA A 13 -9.35 1.14 -16.76
C ALA A 13 -10.68 0.42 -16.58
N THR A 14 -10.95 -0.62 -17.37
CA THR A 14 -12.19 -1.37 -17.26
C THR A 14 -12.31 -2.06 -15.90
N MET A 15 -11.22 -2.67 -15.42
CA MET A 15 -11.22 -3.37 -14.13
C MET A 15 -11.29 -2.40 -12.95
N SER A 16 -10.51 -1.31 -12.97
CA SER A 16 -10.54 -0.32 -11.89
C SER A 16 -11.87 0.44 -11.83
N LEU A 17 -12.44 0.79 -12.99
CA LEU A 17 -13.73 1.48 -13.05
C LEU A 17 -14.88 0.56 -12.64
N ALA A 18 -14.86 -0.71 -13.05
CA ALA A 18 -15.83 -1.69 -12.58
C ALA A 18 -15.74 -1.90 -11.06
N GLY A 19 -14.53 -2.04 -10.51
CA GLY A 19 -14.30 -2.15 -9.07
C GLY A 19 -14.81 -0.92 -8.29
N LEU A 20 -14.56 0.29 -8.82
CA LEU A 20 -15.05 1.53 -8.24
C LEU A 20 -16.59 1.60 -8.25
N ILE A 21 -17.24 1.25 -9.37
CA ILE A 21 -18.70 1.22 -9.46
C ILE A 21 -19.28 0.23 -8.45
N ILE A 22 -18.72 -0.98 -8.36
CA ILE A 22 -19.17 -2.00 -7.41
C ILE A 22 -19.04 -1.49 -5.98
N LEU A 23 -17.92 -0.84 -5.64
CA LEU A 23 -17.72 -0.23 -4.34
C LEU A 23 -18.76 0.87 -4.07
N LEU A 24 -19.01 1.78 -5.01
CA LEU A 24 -20.01 2.83 -4.84
C LEU A 24 -21.41 2.26 -4.60
N VAL A 25 -21.82 1.27 -5.40
CA VAL A 25 -23.12 0.60 -5.22
C VAL A 25 -23.18 -0.09 -3.85
N ALA A 26 -22.12 -0.80 -3.45
CA ALA A 26 -22.07 -1.45 -2.13
C ALA A 26 -22.16 -0.44 -0.98
N GLN A 27 -21.49 0.71 -1.08
CA GLN A 27 -21.56 1.75 -0.06
C GLN A 27 -22.94 2.43 0.01
N ILE A 28 -23.58 2.69 -1.13
CA ILE A 28 -24.94 3.23 -1.18
C ILE A 28 -25.93 2.24 -0.54
N VAL A 29 -25.80 0.94 -0.86
CA VAL A 29 -26.63 -0.11 -0.26
C VAL A 29 -26.40 -0.17 1.24
N ASN A 30 -25.15 -0.18 1.71
CA ASN A 30 -24.81 -0.20 3.13
C ASN A 30 -25.44 0.99 3.87
N LEU A 31 -25.30 2.20 3.31
CA LEU A 31 -25.82 3.42 3.91
C LEU A 31 -27.36 3.43 3.97
N THR A 32 -28.02 3.11 2.86
CA THR A 32 -29.50 3.14 2.74
C THR A 32 -30.18 2.05 3.56
N VAL A 33 -29.62 0.83 3.56
CA VAL A 33 -30.14 -0.29 4.35
C VAL A 33 -29.90 -0.04 5.84
N GLY A 34 -28.70 0.43 6.20
CA GLY A 34 -28.37 0.79 7.59
C GLY A 34 -29.33 1.83 8.14
N TRP A 35 -29.62 2.87 7.34
CA TRP A 35 -30.46 3.98 7.79
C TRP A 35 -31.93 3.55 7.91
N ARG A 36 -32.45 2.84 6.90
CA ARG A 36 -33.84 2.38 6.89
C ARG A 36 -34.15 1.39 8.01
N ASN A 37 -33.18 0.53 8.36
CA ASN A 37 -33.36 -0.49 9.37
C ASN A 37 -32.94 -0.03 10.78
N GLY A 38 -32.48 1.22 10.94
CA GLY A 38 -32.04 1.77 12.22
C GLY A 38 -30.86 1.01 12.82
N TRP A 39 -29.90 0.60 11.99
CA TRP A 39 -28.68 -0.06 12.49
C TRP A 39 -27.85 0.89 13.33
N ASN A 40 -27.10 0.33 14.28
CA ASN A 40 -26.11 1.09 15.02
C ASN A 40 -25.07 1.69 14.06
N GLU A 41 -24.83 3.00 14.18
CA GLU A 41 -23.88 3.77 13.37
C GLU A 41 -22.50 3.13 13.29
N GLN A 42 -21.99 2.61 14.42
CA GLN A 42 -20.69 1.96 14.49
C GLN A 42 -20.61 0.74 13.57
N PHE A 43 -21.71 -0.01 13.46
CA PHE A 43 -21.77 -1.19 12.60
C PHE A 43 -21.72 -0.81 11.11
N VAL A 44 -22.42 0.26 10.73
CA VAL A 44 -22.42 0.78 9.34
C VAL A 44 -21.03 1.27 8.95
N ILE A 45 -20.35 1.99 9.85
CA ILE A 45 -18.99 2.49 9.64
C ILE A 45 -17.99 1.34 9.52
N VAL A 46 -18.05 0.33 10.39
CA VAL A 46 -17.13 -0.83 10.33
C VAL A 46 -17.27 -1.57 9.00
N ILE A 47 -18.50 -1.81 8.53
CA ILE A 47 -18.73 -2.43 7.22
C ILE A 47 -18.17 -1.55 6.10
N ALA A 48 -18.39 -0.23 6.16
CA ALA A 48 -17.87 0.69 5.17
C ALA A 48 -16.33 0.66 5.12
N CYS A 49 -15.66 0.72 6.26
CA CYS A 49 -14.21 0.62 6.39
C CYS A 49 -13.67 -0.69 5.81
N LEU A 50 -14.32 -1.83 6.08
CA LEU A 50 -13.94 -3.12 5.51
C LEU A 50 -14.02 -3.14 3.98
N LEU A 51 -15.08 -2.57 3.41
CA LEU A 51 -15.24 -2.46 1.95
C LEU A 51 -14.14 -1.58 1.32
N PHE A 52 -13.81 -0.45 1.94
CA PHE A 52 -12.72 0.41 1.49
C PHE A 52 -11.35 -0.28 1.61
N PHE A 53 -11.10 -0.99 2.70
CA PHE A 53 -9.87 -1.75 2.89
C PHE A 53 -9.70 -2.84 1.82
N PHE A 54 -10.77 -3.60 1.56
CA PHE A 54 -10.77 -4.62 0.50
C PHE A 54 -10.50 -4.02 -0.88
N SER A 55 -11.12 -2.88 -1.19
CA SER A 55 -10.85 -2.17 -2.46
C SER A 55 -9.42 -1.65 -2.55
N GLY A 56 -8.86 -1.13 -1.45
CA GLY A 56 -7.45 -0.73 -1.38
C GLY A 56 -6.51 -1.91 -1.67
N PHE A 57 -6.80 -3.07 -1.10
CA PHE A 57 -6.07 -4.31 -1.36
C PHE A 57 -6.17 -4.75 -2.83
N LEU A 58 -7.35 -4.63 -3.46
CA LEU A 58 -7.50 -4.91 -4.90
C LEU A 58 -6.66 -3.97 -5.77
N VAL A 59 -6.61 -2.68 -5.46
CA VAL A 59 -5.74 -1.70 -6.14
C VAL A 59 -4.26 -2.10 -6.00
N PHE A 60 -3.86 -2.55 -4.82
CA PHE A 60 -2.50 -3.04 -4.59
C PHE A 60 -2.18 -4.30 -5.42
N LEU A 61 -3.08 -5.29 -5.45
CA LEU A 61 -2.92 -6.49 -6.28
C LEU A 61 -2.84 -6.16 -7.77
N MET A 62 -3.64 -5.22 -8.22
CA MET A 62 -3.65 -4.73 -9.58
C MET A 62 -2.32 -4.07 -9.96
N ALA A 63 -1.70 -3.31 -9.05
CA ALA A 63 -0.36 -2.77 -9.25
C ALA A 63 0.69 -3.88 -9.40
N CYS A 64 0.60 -4.93 -8.57
CA CYS A 64 1.46 -6.12 -8.66
C CYS A 64 1.30 -6.86 -10.00
N GLN A 65 0.07 -7.08 -10.45
CA GLN A 65 -0.22 -7.70 -11.74
C GLN A 65 0.30 -6.86 -12.92
N THR A 66 0.15 -5.53 -12.83
CA THR A 66 0.65 -4.57 -13.82
C THR A 66 2.18 -4.64 -13.92
N PHE A 67 2.87 -4.67 -12.79
CA PHE A 67 4.32 -4.85 -12.74
C PHE A 67 4.74 -6.20 -13.37
N GLY A 68 4.06 -7.30 -13.01
CA GLY A 68 4.32 -8.62 -13.59
C GLY A 68 4.08 -8.68 -15.11
N ALA A 69 3.05 -8.00 -15.62
CA ALA A 69 2.80 -7.88 -17.05
C ALA A 69 3.88 -7.04 -17.74
N ASN A 70 4.34 -5.96 -17.10
CA ASN A 70 5.40 -5.09 -17.61
C ASN A 70 6.74 -5.84 -17.69
N LEU A 71 7.06 -6.70 -16.73
CA LEU A 71 8.22 -7.60 -16.78
C LEU A 71 8.19 -8.55 -17.99
N LYS A 72 7.02 -9.15 -18.29
CA LYS A 72 6.85 -10.05 -19.45
C LYS A 72 6.94 -9.32 -20.79
N ALA A 73 6.32 -8.14 -20.88
CA ALA A 73 6.36 -7.32 -22.09
C ALA A 73 7.77 -6.78 -22.36
N TYR A 74 8.55 -6.49 -21.30
CA TYR A 74 9.95 -6.07 -21.43
C TYR A 74 10.79 -7.12 -22.16
N SER A 75 10.61 -8.42 -21.89
CA SER A 75 11.33 -9.48 -22.61
C SER A 75 10.97 -9.62 -24.09
N ARG A 76 9.95 -8.91 -24.60
CA ARG A 76 9.47 -9.03 -25.99
C ARG A 76 9.72 -7.76 -26.84
N ARG A 77 10.67 -6.91 -26.45
CA ARG A 77 10.73 -5.52 -26.92
C ARG A 77 11.11 -5.33 -28.38
N LEU A 78 10.25 -4.55 -29.06
CA LEU A 78 10.54 -3.78 -30.28
C LEU A 78 10.93 -2.31 -30.01
N LEU A 79 10.88 -1.82 -28.75
CA LEU A 79 11.28 -0.44 -28.38
C LEU A 79 12.04 -0.38 -27.05
N PRO A 80 13.22 0.27 -26.99
CA PRO A 80 13.99 0.46 -25.77
C PRO A 80 13.38 1.58 -24.91
N LEU A 81 12.81 1.22 -23.76
CA LEU A 81 12.41 2.18 -22.73
C LEU A 81 13.25 1.95 -21.47
N PRO A 82 13.72 3.01 -20.79
CA PRO A 82 14.46 2.87 -19.53
C PRO A 82 13.77 1.94 -18.52
N THR A 83 14.56 1.05 -17.91
CA THR A 83 14.10 0.02 -16.96
C THR A 83 13.32 0.62 -15.79
N ILE A 84 13.70 1.82 -15.34
CA ILE A 84 13.05 2.54 -14.24
C ILE A 84 11.54 2.77 -14.47
N TYR A 85 11.10 2.93 -15.72
CA TYR A 85 9.69 3.15 -16.03
C TYR A 85 8.81 1.92 -15.80
N THR A 86 9.40 0.72 -15.75
CA THR A 86 8.67 -0.51 -15.44
C THR A 86 8.22 -0.57 -13.98
N ILE A 87 8.99 0.04 -13.08
CA ILE A 87 8.74 0.12 -11.64
C ILE A 87 7.87 1.35 -11.34
N ALA A 88 8.22 2.51 -11.92
CA ALA A 88 7.53 3.76 -11.64
C ALA A 88 6.08 3.80 -12.14
N SER A 89 5.76 3.19 -13.29
CA SER A 89 4.40 3.25 -13.86
C SER A 89 3.35 2.55 -12.97
N PRO A 90 3.55 1.29 -12.52
CA PRO A 90 2.64 0.65 -11.56
C PRO A 90 2.52 1.39 -10.23
N LEU A 91 3.60 1.98 -9.70
CA LEU A 91 3.56 2.75 -8.46
C LEU A 91 2.69 4.01 -8.60
N VAL A 92 2.91 4.79 -9.65
CA VAL A 92 2.13 6.01 -9.90
C VAL A 92 0.65 5.66 -10.10
N LEU A 93 0.34 4.55 -10.78
CA LEU A 93 -1.03 4.08 -10.94
C LEU A 93 -1.66 3.66 -9.59
N MET A 94 -0.91 2.96 -8.74
CA MET A 94 -1.35 2.58 -7.40
C MET A 94 -1.68 3.81 -6.55
N PHE A 95 -0.75 4.77 -6.44
CA PHE A 95 -0.94 5.98 -5.65
C PHE A 95 -2.05 6.89 -6.22
N GLY A 96 -2.17 6.96 -7.55
CA GLY A 96 -3.28 7.68 -8.19
C GLY A 96 -4.64 7.07 -7.85
N LEU A 97 -4.77 5.75 -7.91
CA LEU A 97 -6.02 5.06 -7.55
C LEU A 97 -6.31 5.11 -6.05
N SER A 98 -5.29 5.02 -5.19
CA SER A 98 -5.49 5.17 -3.74
C SER A 98 -5.95 6.59 -3.37
N LEU A 99 -5.45 7.61 -4.06
CA LEU A 99 -5.94 8.99 -3.91
C LEU A 99 -7.41 9.10 -4.31
N VAL A 100 -7.82 8.49 -5.42
CA VAL A 100 -9.23 8.45 -5.83
C VAL A 100 -10.09 7.74 -4.78
N LEU A 101 -9.63 6.61 -4.23
CA LEU A 101 -10.33 5.92 -3.14
C LEU A 101 -10.47 6.78 -1.88
N PHE A 102 -9.42 7.53 -1.53
CA PHE A 102 -9.46 8.47 -0.41
C PHE A 102 -10.48 9.58 -0.63
N LEU A 103 -10.57 10.14 -1.83
CA LEU A 103 -11.61 11.13 -2.17
C LEU A 103 -13.03 10.54 -2.10
N VAL A 104 -13.21 9.30 -2.55
CA VAL A 104 -14.50 8.59 -2.44
C VAL A 104 -14.85 8.32 -0.98
N PHE A 105 -13.87 7.97 -0.14
CA PHE A 105 -14.06 7.82 1.30
C PHE A 105 -14.48 9.14 1.96
N ALA A 106 -13.79 10.24 1.67
CA ALA A 106 -14.15 11.56 2.18
C ALA A 106 -15.56 11.98 1.74
N ALA A 107 -15.95 11.70 0.49
CA ALA A 107 -17.29 11.94 0.00
C ALA A 107 -18.34 11.06 0.72
N PHE A 108 -18.03 9.78 0.97
CA PHE A 108 -18.89 8.88 1.73
C PHE A 108 -19.09 9.38 3.16
N ASP A 109 -18.03 9.77 3.86
CA ASP A 109 -18.10 10.27 5.22
C ASP A 109 -18.89 11.59 5.31
N ALA A 110 -18.75 12.48 4.32
CA ALA A 110 -19.56 13.70 4.25
C ALA A 110 -21.06 13.41 4.10
N VAL A 111 -21.43 12.40 3.31
CA VAL A 111 -22.83 11.97 3.16
C VAL A 111 -23.31 11.27 4.43
N PHE A 112 -22.47 10.45 5.05
CA PHE A 112 -22.77 9.77 6.31
C PHE A 112 -23.07 10.77 7.43
N ALA A 113 -22.22 11.78 7.59
CA ALA A 113 -22.39 12.89 8.55
C ALA A 113 -23.69 13.69 8.34
N ALA A 114 -24.18 13.77 7.10
CA ALA A 114 -25.42 14.44 6.78
C ALA A 114 -26.67 13.60 7.12
N MET A 115 -26.53 12.27 7.25
CA MET A 115 -27.65 11.34 7.49
C MET A 115 -27.79 10.90 8.96
N TYR A 116 -26.69 10.78 9.70
CA TYR A 116 -26.63 10.24 11.07
C TYR A 116 -26.18 11.26 12.13
N ASP A 117 -26.31 12.56 11.82
CA ASP A 117 -25.74 13.68 12.58
C ASP A 117 -24.20 13.77 12.57
N LYS A 118 -23.69 15.01 12.69
CA LYS A 118 -22.26 15.32 12.50
C LYS A 118 -21.33 14.71 13.55
N GLU A 119 -21.83 14.40 14.74
CA GLU A 119 -21.03 13.88 15.84
C GLU A 119 -20.61 12.41 15.63
N ALA A 120 -21.35 11.68 14.79
CA ALA A 120 -21.09 10.27 14.47
C ALA A 120 -20.10 10.06 13.31
N SER A 121 -19.61 11.12 12.67
CA SER A 121 -18.72 11.02 11.51
C SER A 121 -17.34 10.45 11.88
N PHE A 122 -16.76 9.68 10.96
CA PHE A 122 -15.43 9.11 11.18
C PHE A 122 -14.37 10.21 11.23
N LEU A 123 -14.46 11.23 10.39
CA LEU A 123 -13.49 12.33 10.37
C LEU A 123 -13.64 13.27 11.56
N SER A 124 -14.84 13.44 12.14
CA SER A 124 -15.01 14.21 13.38
C SER A 124 -14.41 13.49 14.57
N LEU A 125 -14.63 12.18 14.70
CA LEU A 125 -14.00 11.35 15.73
C LEU A 125 -12.47 11.34 15.60
N LEU A 126 -11.96 11.31 14.37
CA LEU A 126 -10.51 11.37 14.13
C LEU A 126 -9.93 12.75 14.46
N ALA A 127 -10.65 13.84 14.13
CA ALA A 127 -10.21 15.20 14.42
C ALA A 127 -10.24 15.56 15.92
N GLU A 128 -11.06 14.87 16.71
CA GLU A 128 -11.09 15.03 18.16
C GLU A 128 -9.90 14.33 18.84
N GLN A 129 -9.41 13.22 18.27
CA GLN A 129 -8.32 12.43 18.84
C GLN A 129 -6.94 12.77 18.29
N LEU A 130 -6.83 13.27 17.06
CA LEU A 130 -5.55 13.59 16.42
C LEU A 130 -5.42 15.09 16.16
N THR A 131 -4.27 15.65 16.55
CA THR A 131 -3.88 16.96 16.06
C THR A 131 -3.60 16.93 14.56
N PHE A 132 -3.77 18.06 13.86
CA PHE A 132 -3.51 18.15 12.43
C PHE A 132 -2.09 17.70 12.04
N GLY A 133 -1.11 17.97 12.91
CA GLY A 133 0.28 17.53 12.72
C GLY A 133 0.44 16.01 12.78
N GLU A 134 -0.19 15.35 13.75
CA GLU A 134 -0.17 13.89 13.88
C GLU A 134 -0.90 13.20 12.73
N ALA A 135 -2.02 13.76 12.26
CA ALA A 135 -2.75 13.23 11.11
C ALA A 135 -1.91 13.30 9.82
N ALA A 136 -1.22 14.42 9.60
CA ALA A 136 -0.32 14.57 8.45
C ALA A 136 0.86 13.58 8.51
N LEU A 137 1.45 13.40 9.70
CA LEU A 137 2.50 12.40 9.92
C LEU A 137 1.99 10.98 9.68
N ALA A 138 0.82 10.61 10.22
CA ALA A 138 0.23 9.28 10.03
C ALA A 138 0.00 8.96 8.53
N ILE A 139 -0.48 9.93 7.75
CA ILE A 139 -0.65 9.79 6.30
C ILE A 139 0.70 9.64 5.60
N ALA A 140 1.69 10.47 5.93
CA ALA A 140 3.03 10.39 5.35
C ALA A 140 3.67 9.02 5.65
N LEU A 141 3.53 8.55 6.88
CA LEU A 141 3.97 7.23 7.31
C LEU A 141 3.26 6.12 6.52
N ALA A 142 1.93 6.17 6.39
CA ALA A 142 1.17 5.19 5.61
C ALA A 142 1.61 5.13 4.13
N ILE A 143 1.86 6.29 3.51
CA ILE A 143 2.38 6.37 2.13
C ILE A 143 3.78 5.75 2.05
N TRP A 144 4.65 6.05 3.01
CA TRP A 144 6.00 5.50 3.08
C TRP A 144 5.99 3.97 3.19
N GLY A 145 5.14 3.42 4.06
CA GLY A 145 5.00 1.97 4.23
C GLY A 145 4.45 1.25 3.02
N SER A 146 3.47 1.87 2.37
CA SER A 146 2.93 1.37 1.10
C SER A 146 4.00 1.35 0.00
N LEU A 147 4.82 2.40 -0.08
CA LEU A 147 5.94 2.49 -1.01
C LEU A 147 7.01 1.43 -0.74
N PHE A 148 7.39 1.24 0.52
CA PHE A 148 8.36 0.23 0.93
C PHE A 148 7.86 -1.18 0.62
N THR A 149 6.66 -1.52 1.09
CA THR A 149 6.03 -2.83 0.89
C THR A 149 5.88 -3.17 -0.60
N SER A 150 5.42 -2.22 -1.41
CA SER A 150 5.30 -2.42 -2.86
C SER A 150 6.64 -2.66 -3.55
N LEU A 151 7.70 -1.95 -3.16
CA LEU A 151 9.04 -2.14 -3.72
C LEU A 151 9.68 -3.46 -3.31
N VAL A 152 9.52 -3.91 -2.06
CA VAL A 152 9.97 -5.25 -1.63
C VAL A 152 9.29 -6.33 -2.46
N ILE A 153 7.98 -6.21 -2.67
CA ILE A 153 7.19 -7.16 -3.46
C ILE A 153 7.59 -7.13 -4.94
N PHE A 154 7.87 -5.95 -5.51
CA PHE A 154 8.36 -5.83 -6.88
C PHE A 154 9.76 -6.44 -7.04
N PHE A 155 10.66 -6.20 -6.09
CA PHE A 155 11.99 -6.81 -6.07
C PHE A 155 11.89 -8.34 -5.99
N SER A 156 11.06 -8.87 -5.08
CA SER A 156 10.77 -10.30 -4.96
C SER A 156 10.21 -10.90 -6.26
N MET A 157 9.27 -10.21 -6.92
CA MET A 157 8.74 -10.63 -8.22
C MET A 157 9.80 -10.62 -9.32
N ALA A 158 10.69 -9.63 -9.34
CA ALA A 158 11.80 -9.58 -10.28
C ALA A 158 12.79 -10.73 -10.03
N PHE A 159 13.09 -11.03 -8.77
CA PHE A 159 13.96 -12.14 -8.38
C PHE A 159 13.37 -13.51 -8.76
N SER A 160 12.06 -13.67 -8.56
CA SER A 160 11.32 -14.87 -8.95
C SER A 160 11.46 -15.22 -10.43
N ARG A 161 11.70 -14.22 -11.29
CA ARG A 161 11.82 -14.38 -12.74
C ARG A 161 13.21 -14.77 -13.22
N ILE A 162 14.22 -14.80 -12.34
CA ILE A 162 15.58 -15.22 -12.70
C ILE A 162 15.65 -16.73 -12.90
N VAL A 163 14.90 -17.49 -12.11
CA VAL A 163 14.86 -18.96 -12.19
C VAL A 163 13.66 -19.38 -13.02
N GLU A 164 13.91 -20.05 -14.14
CA GLU A 164 12.85 -20.57 -15.00
C GLU A 164 12.16 -21.79 -14.35
N GLY A 165 10.82 -21.82 -14.38
CA GLY A 165 10.02 -22.94 -13.87
C GLY A 165 9.26 -22.65 -12.57
N LYS A 166 8.63 -23.69 -12.00
CA LYS A 166 7.79 -23.61 -10.80
C LYS A 166 8.60 -23.24 -9.53
N GLY A 167 9.90 -23.50 -9.52
CA GLY A 167 10.79 -23.16 -8.40
C GLY A 167 11.03 -21.66 -8.23
N GLY A 168 10.93 -20.87 -9.31
CA GLY A 168 11.16 -19.42 -9.25
C GLY A 168 10.14 -18.68 -8.38
N THR A 169 8.88 -19.13 -8.35
CA THR A 169 7.83 -18.50 -7.51
C THR A 169 8.10 -18.69 -6.02
N PHE A 170 8.50 -19.89 -5.60
CA PHE A 170 8.88 -20.14 -4.21
C PHE A 170 10.10 -19.32 -3.79
N LEU A 171 11.09 -19.20 -4.67
CA LEU A 171 12.28 -18.40 -4.41
C LEU A 171 11.94 -16.92 -4.17
N GLY A 172 11.02 -16.35 -4.96
CA GLY A 172 10.54 -14.99 -4.74
C GLY A 172 9.91 -14.80 -3.36
N ILE A 173 9.03 -15.73 -2.95
CA ILE A 173 8.36 -15.68 -1.64
C ILE A 173 9.40 -15.71 -0.51
N ILE A 174 10.39 -16.60 -0.59
CA ILE A 174 11.47 -16.71 0.40
C ILE A 174 12.24 -15.38 0.51
N VAL A 175 12.58 -14.75 -0.62
CA VAL A 175 13.27 -13.45 -0.63
C VAL A 175 12.40 -12.35 -0.03
N CYS A 176 11.10 -12.35 -0.30
CA CYS A 176 10.16 -11.39 0.26
C CYS A 176 10.16 -11.48 1.80
N ILE A 177 9.99 -12.69 2.34
CA ILE A 177 10.00 -12.95 3.78
C ILE A 177 11.35 -12.56 4.38
N LEU A 178 12.44 -12.94 3.71
CA LEU A 178 13.80 -12.64 4.17
C LEU A 178 13.97 -11.13 4.33
N ILE A 179 13.59 -10.32 3.34
CA ILE A 179 13.71 -8.85 3.43
C ILE A 179 12.86 -8.30 4.58
N PHE A 180 11.61 -8.74 4.71
CA PHE A 180 10.73 -8.30 5.80
C PHE A 180 11.23 -8.68 7.20
N VAL A 181 12.07 -9.71 7.33
CA VAL A 181 12.69 -10.08 8.60
C VAL A 181 14.03 -9.38 8.80
N THR A 182 14.87 -9.33 7.76
CA THR A 182 16.23 -8.80 7.88
C THR A 182 16.27 -7.30 8.05
N VAL A 183 15.37 -6.54 7.41
CA VAL A 183 15.41 -5.07 7.49
C VAL A 183 15.08 -4.61 8.92
N PRO A 184 13.96 -5.03 9.54
CA PRO A 184 13.69 -4.69 10.94
C PRO A 184 14.75 -5.23 11.91
N TRP A 185 15.28 -6.43 11.65
CA TRP A 185 16.33 -7.01 12.50
C TRP A 185 17.63 -6.18 12.47
N VAL A 186 18.00 -5.63 11.31
CA VAL A 186 19.16 -4.74 11.18
C VAL A 186 18.87 -3.39 11.84
N GLU A 187 17.66 -2.86 11.70
CA GLU A 187 17.24 -1.64 12.39
C GLU A 187 17.37 -1.79 13.91
N ASP A 188 16.98 -2.94 14.47
CA ASP A 188 17.05 -3.21 15.91
C ASP A 188 18.48 -3.24 16.46
N ILE A 189 19.42 -3.69 15.64
CA ILE A 189 20.84 -3.73 16.00
C ILE A 189 21.46 -2.33 15.94
N LEU A 190 21.04 -1.52 14.96
CA LEU A 190 21.62 -0.20 14.70
C LEU A 190 20.98 0.92 15.52
N PHE A 191 19.69 0.80 15.82
CA PHE A 191 18.86 1.80 16.48
C PHE A 191 18.14 1.09 17.65
N SER A 192 18.70 1.23 18.85
CA SER A 192 18.36 0.49 20.08
C SER A 192 16.88 0.10 20.26
N PRO A 193 16.59 -1.08 20.83
CA PRO A 193 15.24 -1.70 20.89
C PRO A 193 14.24 -1.04 21.84
N GLU A 194 14.65 -0.05 22.65
CA GLU A 194 13.77 0.56 23.67
C GLU A 194 12.81 1.61 23.11
N GLN A 195 12.98 2.00 21.85
CA GLN A 195 12.12 2.99 21.22
C GLN A 195 11.61 2.41 19.91
N ILE A 196 10.28 2.35 19.81
CA ILE A 196 9.57 1.77 18.66
C ILE A 196 9.84 2.67 17.46
N TYR A 197 10.89 2.34 16.72
CA TYR A 197 11.30 3.00 15.50
C TYR A 197 11.19 2.00 14.36
N GLY A 198 10.58 2.44 13.26
CA GLY A 198 10.29 1.60 12.11
C GLY A 198 8.79 1.42 11.89
N LEU A 199 8.39 1.56 10.63
CA LEU A 199 7.00 1.76 10.21
C LEU A 199 6.12 0.49 10.20
N ILE A 200 6.74 -0.68 10.30
CA ILE A 200 6.06 -1.97 10.28
C ILE A 200 6.78 -2.91 11.23
N ARG A 201 6.36 -2.94 12.49
CA ARG A 201 6.69 -4.02 13.43
C ARG A 201 5.44 -4.79 13.79
N LEU A 202 5.43 -6.07 13.44
CA LEU A 202 4.51 -7.04 14.05
C LEU A 202 5.10 -7.42 15.41
N SER A 203 4.95 -6.56 16.43
CA SER A 203 5.31 -6.94 17.80
C SER A 203 4.16 -7.74 18.41
N PRO A 204 4.36 -9.00 18.83
CA PRO A 204 3.44 -9.65 19.73
C PRO A 204 3.50 -8.91 21.08
N LEU A 205 2.35 -8.41 21.54
CA LEU A 205 2.25 -7.83 22.87
C LEU A 205 2.47 -8.95 23.89
N GLU A 206 3.42 -8.79 24.82
CA GLU A 206 3.65 -9.73 25.93
C GLU A 206 2.49 -9.76 26.96
N SER A 207 1.41 -9.02 26.73
CA SER A 207 0.22 -9.03 27.58
C SER A 207 -0.86 -9.92 26.97
N GLY A 208 -1.25 -10.98 27.68
CA GLY A 208 -2.10 -12.10 27.26
C GLY A 208 -3.56 -11.78 26.85
N ASN A 209 -3.87 -10.55 26.46
CA ASN A 209 -5.11 -10.19 25.79
C ASN A 209 -4.77 -9.78 24.37
N GLY A 210 -5.28 -10.52 23.37
CA GLY A 210 -4.98 -10.35 21.95
C GLY A 210 -5.48 -9.04 21.32
N SER A 211 -5.09 -7.88 21.86
CA SER A 211 -5.27 -6.58 21.25
C SER A 211 -3.98 -6.15 20.57
N MET A 212 -4.07 -5.87 19.28
CA MET A 212 -2.98 -5.35 18.46
C MET A 212 -3.06 -3.82 18.48
N THR A 213 -2.09 -3.15 19.10
CA THR A 213 -2.03 -1.68 19.13
C THR A 213 -1.10 -1.17 18.04
N LEU A 214 -1.61 -0.27 17.18
CA LEU A 214 -0.81 0.49 16.22
C LEU A 214 -0.28 1.74 16.95
N THR A 215 0.97 1.73 17.38
CA THR A 215 1.64 2.93 17.90
C THR A 215 2.29 3.69 16.74
N PHE A 216 1.84 4.93 16.51
CA PHE A 216 2.49 5.84 15.58
C PHE A 216 3.75 6.43 16.24
N GLY A 217 4.86 6.45 15.51
CA GLY A 217 6.14 6.99 15.97
C GLY A 217 6.02 8.45 16.44
N SER A 218 6.83 8.80 17.44
CA SER A 218 6.92 10.14 18.03
C SER A 218 8.11 10.88 17.43
N ALA A 219 7.85 12.05 16.82
CA ALA A 219 8.80 12.92 16.09
C ALA A 219 10.06 13.34 16.88
N ASN A 220 10.93 12.38 17.18
CA ASN A 220 12.22 12.56 17.83
C ASN A 220 13.35 12.45 16.80
N SER A 221 14.51 13.02 17.13
CA SER A 221 15.68 13.11 16.24
C SER A 221 16.25 11.76 15.75
N LEU A 222 15.99 10.66 16.47
CA LEU A 222 16.36 9.29 16.09
C LEU A 222 15.50 8.72 14.94
N GLU A 223 14.31 9.27 14.70
CA GLU A 223 13.42 8.81 13.62
C GLU A 223 13.95 9.19 12.24
N TRP A 224 14.65 10.32 12.12
CA TRP A 224 15.23 10.77 10.85
C TRP A 224 16.36 9.85 10.36
N LEU A 225 17.10 9.26 11.30
CA LEU A 225 18.17 8.32 11.00
C LEU A 225 17.61 6.97 10.51
N THR A 226 16.55 6.50 11.16
CA THR A 226 15.81 5.30 10.75
C THR A 226 15.20 5.49 9.36
N LEU A 227 14.55 6.64 9.11
CA LEU A 227 13.97 6.98 7.81
C LEU A 227 15.06 7.07 6.72
N ALA A 228 16.23 7.63 7.04
CA ALA A 228 17.36 7.67 6.11
C ALA A 228 17.91 6.27 5.78
N PHE A 229 17.94 5.36 6.77
CA PHE A 229 18.31 3.97 6.55
C PHE A 229 17.30 3.26 5.63
N GLU A 230 16.01 3.36 5.93
CA GLU A 230 14.93 2.81 5.09
C GLU A 230 14.99 3.38 3.65
N ALA A 231 15.26 4.67 3.50
CA ALA A 231 15.46 5.32 2.20
C ALA A 231 16.67 4.73 1.44
N GLY A 232 17.76 4.43 2.14
CA GLY A 232 18.91 3.72 1.58
C GLY A 232 18.53 2.33 1.07
N VAL A 233 17.78 1.57 1.87
CA VAL A 233 17.27 0.24 1.49
C VAL A 233 16.36 0.34 0.26
N LEU A 234 15.48 1.35 0.20
CA LEU A 234 14.62 1.61 -0.97
C LEU A 234 15.42 1.84 -2.24
N ILE A 235 16.47 2.67 -2.18
CA ILE A 235 17.36 2.92 -3.31
C ILE A 235 18.04 1.60 -3.75
N CYS A 236 18.52 0.80 -2.79
CA CYS A 236 19.08 -0.51 -3.06
C CYS A 236 18.08 -1.47 -3.73
N LEU A 237 16.82 -1.48 -3.29
CA LEU A 237 15.75 -2.31 -3.89
C LEU A 237 15.44 -1.89 -5.31
N ILE A 238 15.36 -0.58 -5.59
CA ILE A 238 15.13 -0.05 -6.94
C ILE A 238 16.30 -0.43 -7.85
N TYR A 239 17.54 -0.15 -7.42
CA TYR A 239 18.73 -0.48 -8.20
C TYR A 239 18.88 -1.99 -8.42
N GLY A 240 18.63 -2.79 -7.38
CA GLY A 240 18.60 -4.24 -7.46
C GLY A 240 17.56 -4.73 -8.45
N THR A 241 16.34 -4.18 -8.43
CA THR A 241 15.29 -4.53 -9.40
C THR A 241 15.72 -4.20 -10.83
N ILE A 242 16.33 -3.03 -11.07
CA ILE A 242 16.86 -2.64 -12.39
C ILE A 242 17.93 -3.63 -12.85
N PHE A 243 18.91 -3.92 -11.99
CA PHE A 243 20.00 -4.85 -12.27
C PHE A 243 19.49 -6.25 -12.64
N LEU A 244 18.49 -6.76 -11.90
CA LEU A 244 17.90 -8.07 -12.15
C LEU A 244 17.14 -8.12 -13.49
N ILE A 245 16.37 -7.07 -13.81
CA ILE A 245 15.68 -6.96 -15.09
C ILE A 245 16.69 -6.92 -16.23
N GLU A 246 17.77 -6.14 -16.09
CA GLU A 246 18.78 -6.00 -17.14
C GLU A 246 19.61 -7.25 -17.37
N ARG A 247 19.96 -7.96 -16.30
CA ARG A 247 20.70 -9.23 -16.38
C ARG A 247 19.92 -10.30 -17.13
N ARG A 248 18.59 -10.34 -16.98
CA ARG A 248 17.73 -11.29 -17.71
C ARG A 248 17.73 -11.03 -19.22
N ILE A 249 17.84 -9.79 -19.68
CA ILE A 249 17.83 -9.48 -21.13
C ILE A 249 19.08 -10.02 -21.83
N LYS A 250 20.17 -10.25 -21.08
CA LYS A 250 21.44 -10.75 -21.64
C LYS A 250 21.55 -12.28 -21.68
N LEU A 251 20.62 -12.99 -21.03
CA LEU A 251 20.48 -14.45 -21.08
C LEU A 251 19.50 -14.83 -22.19
#